data_AF-A0A4Y2MNV5-F1
#
_entry.id   AF-A0A4Y2MNV5-F1
#
_cell.length_a   1.000
_cell.length_b   1.000
_cell.length_c   1.000
_cell.angle_alpha   90.00
_cell.angle_beta   90.00
_cell.angle_gamma   90.00
#
_symmetry.space_group_name_H-M   'P 1'
#
loop_
_entity.id
_entity.type
_entity.pdbx_description
1 polymer ?
#
loop_
_entity_poly.entity_id
_entity_poly.type
_entity_poly.pdbx_seq_one_letter_code
_entity_poly.pdbx_strand_id
1 'polypeptide(L)'
;MLPDICYPSEQNPVKQLYGDLNLSTIMSEELKGRAILAVTNDTSIDINNQVLACLPGETVVYEVVDDIVSDDPNDRLTFPVEFLNSLTPTEMPPYKLNLKPGCIIMLLRNLAPTNVLCNGTRL
;
A
#
# COMPACT_ATOMS: atom_id res chain seq x y z
N MET A 1 -6.29 -8.15 22.71
CA MET A 1 -6.90 -9.41 22.24
C MET A 1 -5.95 -9.98 21.20
N LEU A 2 -5.42 -11.18 21.43
CA LEU A 2 -4.61 -11.86 20.42
C LEU A 2 -5.57 -12.51 19.42
N PRO A 3 -5.24 -12.59 18.12
CA PRO A 3 -6.08 -13.26 17.14
C PRO A 3 -6.22 -14.75 17.46
N ASP A 4 -7.41 -15.31 17.21
CA ASP A 4 -7.72 -16.73 17.47
C ASP A 4 -6.91 -17.70 16.59
N ILE A 5 -6.26 -17.18 15.54
CA ILE A 5 -5.45 -17.94 14.60
C ILE A 5 -4.08 -17.28 14.48
N CYS A 6 -3.03 -18.04 14.76
CA CYS A 6 -1.64 -17.68 14.54
C CYS A 6 -1.07 -18.57 13.45
N TYR A 7 -0.66 -17.98 12.34
CA TYR A 7 -0.10 -18.73 11.22
C TYR A 7 1.43 -18.84 11.36
N PRO A 8 2.03 -20.01 11.10
CA PRO A 8 3.48 -20.19 11.16
C PRO A 8 4.19 -19.35 10.09
N SER A 9 5.39 -18.87 10.40
CA SER A 9 6.13 -17.85 9.62
C SER A 9 6.50 -18.25 8.19
N GLU A 10 6.39 -19.52 7.82
CA GLU A 10 6.85 -20.05 6.52
C GLU A 10 5.77 -20.06 5.43
N GLN A 11 4.54 -19.64 5.73
CA GLN A 11 3.43 -19.69 4.79
C GLN A 11 3.06 -18.30 4.26
N ASN A 12 2.72 -18.21 2.97
CA ASN A 12 2.33 -16.94 2.34
C ASN A 12 1.00 -16.44 2.96
N PRO A 13 0.99 -15.29 3.66
CA PRO A 13 -0.20 -14.82 4.38
C PRO A 13 -1.36 -14.42 3.45
N VAL A 14 -1.04 -14.00 2.22
CA VAL A 14 -2.06 -13.70 1.20
C VAL A 14 -2.80 -14.99 0.80
N LYS A 15 -2.08 -16.07 0.54
CA LYS A 15 -2.69 -17.37 0.22
C LYS A 15 -3.49 -17.93 1.39
N GLN A 16 -3.06 -17.70 2.64
CA GLN A 16 -3.80 -18.19 3.80
C GLN A 16 -5.11 -17.43 4.02
N LEU A 17 -5.08 -16.10 3.91
CA LEU A 17 -6.25 -15.28 4.20
C LEU A 17 -7.20 -15.13 3.01
N TYR A 18 -6.70 -15.28 1.79
CA TYR A 18 -7.49 -15.06 0.57
C TYR A 18 -7.50 -16.27 -0.38
N GLY A 19 -6.84 -17.38 -0.04
CA GLY A 19 -6.74 -18.54 -0.94
C GLY A 19 -8.06 -19.30 -1.15
N ASP A 20 -9.02 -19.12 -0.25
CA ASP A 20 -10.41 -19.58 -0.38
C ASP A 20 -11.25 -18.68 -1.29
N LEU A 21 -10.76 -17.48 -1.60
CA LEU A 21 -11.49 -16.47 -2.35
C LEU A 21 -11.02 -16.38 -3.80
N ASN A 22 -11.97 -16.16 -4.71
CA ASN A 22 -11.64 -15.76 -6.06
C ASN A 22 -11.50 -14.23 -6.13
N LEU A 23 -10.28 -13.74 -5.89
CA LEU A 23 -9.98 -12.31 -5.92
C LEU A 23 -10.32 -11.64 -7.26
N SER A 24 -10.46 -12.38 -8.36
CA SER A 24 -10.88 -11.82 -9.67
C SER A 24 -12.37 -11.49 -9.76
N THR A 25 -13.20 -12.00 -8.85
CA THR A 25 -14.67 -11.78 -8.84
C THR A 25 -15.17 -11.36 -7.45
N ILE A 26 -14.26 -10.97 -6.55
CA ILE A 26 -14.57 -10.78 -5.14
C ILE A 26 -15.44 -9.55 -4.91
N MET A 27 -16.45 -9.69 -4.04
CA MET A 27 -17.27 -8.58 -3.59
C MET A 27 -16.70 -7.95 -2.30
N SER A 28 -16.92 -6.64 -2.11
CA SER A 28 -16.41 -5.91 -0.93
C SER A 28 -16.80 -6.56 0.42
N GLU A 29 -17.98 -7.19 0.50
CA GLU A 29 -18.44 -7.87 1.72
C GLU A 29 -17.60 -9.10 2.07
N GLU A 30 -17.00 -9.79 1.09
CA GLU A 30 -16.16 -10.98 1.32
C GLU A 30 -14.78 -10.63 1.89
N LEU A 31 -14.34 -9.37 1.69
CA LEU A 31 -13.12 -8.81 2.26
C LEU A 31 -13.31 -8.32 3.71
N LYS A 32 -14.56 -8.19 4.16
CA LYS A 32 -14.87 -7.68 5.49
C LYS A 32 -14.32 -8.59 6.59
N GLY A 33 -13.67 -7.98 7.58
CA GLY A 33 -13.06 -8.71 8.69
C GLY A 33 -11.76 -9.43 8.35
N ARG A 34 -11.30 -9.38 7.09
CA ARG A 34 -9.99 -9.90 6.68
C ARG A 34 -8.97 -8.76 6.72
N ALA A 35 -7.91 -8.94 7.49
CA ALA A 35 -6.79 -8.00 7.56
C ALA A 35 -5.48 -8.75 7.81
N ILE A 36 -4.42 -8.32 7.14
CA ILE A 36 -3.04 -8.77 7.42
C ILE A 36 -2.32 -7.61 8.08
N LEU A 37 -1.70 -7.86 9.23
CA LEU A 37 -0.85 -6.89 9.92
C LEU A 37 0.61 -7.26 9.68
N ALA A 38 1.40 -6.27 9.28
CA ALA A 38 2.84 -6.40 9.10
C ALA A 38 3.59 -5.54 10.12
N VAL A 39 4.81 -5.93 10.45
CA VAL A 39 5.67 -5.20 11.40
C VAL A 39 6.25 -3.94 10.78
N THR A 40 6.54 -3.97 9.47
CA THR A 40 7.13 -2.84 8.72
C THR A 40 6.25 -2.42 7.56
N ASN A 41 6.38 -1.15 7.16
CA ASN A 41 5.66 -0.60 6.01
C ASN A 41 6.05 -1.30 4.70
N ASP A 42 7.33 -1.60 4.51
CA ASP A 42 7.83 -2.30 3.32
C ASP A 42 7.14 -3.67 3.15
N THR A 43 7.08 -4.46 4.24
CA THR A 43 6.37 -5.75 4.22
C THR A 43 4.86 -5.56 3.97
N SER A 44 4.24 -4.52 4.54
CA SER A 44 2.85 -4.18 4.26
C SER A 44 2.63 -3.85 2.77
N ILE A 45 3.52 -3.08 2.16
CA ILE A 45 3.45 -2.68 0.75
C ILE A 45 3.57 -3.91 -0.15
N ASP A 46 4.52 -4.80 0.14
CA ASP A 46 4.71 -6.05 -0.62
C ASP A 46 3.48 -6.96 -0.57
N ILE A 47 2.86 -7.10 0.61
CA ILE A 47 1.63 -7.87 0.80
C ILE A 47 0.48 -7.21 0.04
N ASN A 48 0.33 -5.89 0.13
CA ASN A 48 -0.72 -5.14 -0.57
C ASN A 48 -0.57 -5.29 -2.10
N ASN A 49 0.64 -5.22 -2.64
CA ASN A 49 0.92 -5.43 -4.06
C ASN A 49 0.60 -6.87 -4.51
N GLN A 50 0.86 -7.88 -3.68
CA GLN A 50 0.47 -9.27 -3.97
C GLN A 50 -1.06 -9.43 -4.06
N VAL A 51 -1.80 -8.87 -3.11
CA VAL A 51 -3.28 -8.88 -3.13
C VAL A 51 -3.80 -8.14 -4.37
N LEU A 52 -3.25 -6.96 -4.65
CA LEU A 52 -3.61 -6.14 -5.82
C LEU A 52 -3.36 -6.89 -7.14
N ALA A 53 -2.27 -7.65 -7.25
CA ALA A 53 -1.97 -8.44 -8.45
C ALA A 53 -3.08 -9.46 -8.77
N CYS A 54 -3.75 -9.98 -7.74
CA CYS A 54 -4.85 -10.93 -7.87
C CYS A 54 -6.23 -10.29 -8.16
N LEU A 55 -6.39 -8.98 -7.96
CA LEU A 55 -7.64 -8.27 -8.28
C LEU A 55 -7.83 -8.14 -9.80
N PRO A 56 -9.09 -8.13 -10.29
CA PRO A 56 -9.38 -7.98 -11.70
C PRO A 56 -9.13 -6.53 -12.15
N GLY A 57 -9.11 -6.33 -13.46
CA GLY A 57 -8.94 -5.01 -14.05
C GLY A 57 -7.48 -4.61 -14.28
N GLU A 58 -7.33 -3.55 -15.05
CA GLU A 58 -6.02 -3.00 -15.43
C GLU A 58 -5.41 -2.21 -14.26
N THR A 59 -4.10 -2.41 -14.05
CA THR A 59 -3.35 -1.62 -13.07
C THR A 59 -3.08 -0.22 -13.62
N VAL A 60 -3.46 0.79 -12.86
CA VAL A 60 -3.02 2.17 -13.08
C VAL A 60 -1.85 2.46 -12.13
N VAL A 61 -0.75 2.98 -12.69
CA VAL A 61 0.46 3.30 -11.93
C VAL A 61 0.57 4.82 -11.80
N TYR A 62 0.66 5.31 -10.57
CA TYR A 62 0.97 6.70 -10.27
C TYR A 62 2.41 6.78 -9.76
N GLU A 63 3.27 7.51 -10.48
CA GLU A 63 4.67 7.70 -10.12
C GLU A 63 4.84 9.07 -9.47
N VAL A 64 5.52 9.11 -8.33
CA VAL A 64 5.84 10.35 -7.63
C VAL A 64 6.92 11.11 -8.41
N VAL A 65 6.83 12.44 -8.42
CA VAL A 65 7.83 13.31 -9.01
C VAL A 65 8.45 14.12 -7.88
N ASP A 66 9.57 13.62 -7.35
CA ASP A 66 10.34 14.28 -6.30
C ASP A 66 11.60 14.92 -6.87
N ASP A 67 11.98 16.07 -6.33
CA ASP A 67 13.27 16.71 -6.56
C ASP A 67 13.80 17.24 -5.23
N ILE A 68 15.11 17.36 -5.14
CA ILE A 68 15.74 18.00 -3.99
C ILE A 68 15.58 19.51 -4.08
N VAL A 69 15.33 20.13 -2.93
CA VAL A 69 15.40 21.58 -2.79
C VAL A 69 16.70 21.89 -2.05
N SER A 70 17.74 22.28 -2.79
CA SER A 70 19.04 22.67 -2.24
C SER A 70 19.66 23.82 -3.02
N ASP A 71 20.40 24.67 -2.30
CA ASP A 71 21.21 25.74 -2.87
C ASP A 71 22.62 25.23 -3.29
N ASP A 72 23.01 24.02 -2.89
CA ASP A 72 24.28 23.39 -3.31
C ASP A 72 24.08 22.58 -4.61
N PRO A 73 24.73 22.95 -5.73
CA PRO A 73 24.64 22.20 -6.97
C PRO A 73 25.20 20.77 -6.89
N ASN A 74 26.05 20.46 -5.90
CA ASN A 74 26.60 19.12 -5.69
C ASN A 74 25.58 18.16 -5.05
N ASP A 75 24.54 18.66 -4.41
CA ASP A 75 23.54 17.78 -3.78
C ASP A 75 22.77 16.97 -4.83
N ARG A 76 22.59 17.50 -6.04
CA ARG A 76 21.95 16.74 -7.14
C ARG A 76 22.78 15.53 -7.58
N LEU A 77 24.10 15.58 -7.37
CA LEU A 77 25.00 14.45 -7.63
C LEU A 77 25.01 13.46 -6.46
N THR A 78 24.75 13.96 -5.24
CA THR A 78 24.76 13.18 -4.01
C THR A 78 23.45 12.42 -3.81
N PHE A 79 22.33 13.00 -4.22
CA PHE A 79 20.99 12.44 -4.11
C PHE A 79 20.36 12.27 -5.50
N PRO A 80 20.79 11.25 -6.26
CA PRO A 80 20.23 10.99 -7.57
C PRO A 80 18.75 10.57 -7.48
N VAL A 81 18.01 10.67 -8.58
CA VAL A 81 16.57 10.36 -8.60
C VAL A 81 16.29 8.91 -8.19
N GLU A 82 17.19 7.98 -8.49
CA GLU A 82 17.07 6.58 -8.08
C GLU A 82 17.12 6.42 -6.56
N PHE A 83 17.90 7.25 -5.88
CA PHE A 83 17.92 7.30 -4.42
C PHE A 83 16.59 7.83 -3.90
N LEU A 84 16.08 8.94 -4.45
CA LEU A 84 14.78 9.51 -4.06
C LEU A 84 13.64 8.50 -4.26
N ASN A 85 13.63 7.82 -5.41
CA ASN A 85 12.64 6.81 -5.77
C ASN A 85 12.67 5.57 -4.87
N SER A 86 13.76 5.36 -4.12
CA SER A 86 13.87 4.26 -3.15
C SER A 86 13.30 4.62 -1.78
N LEU A 87 13.03 5.90 -1.52
CA LEU A 87 12.52 6.37 -0.24
C LEU A 87 11.02 6.06 -0.12
N THR A 88 10.61 5.63 1.07
CA THR A 88 9.20 5.58 1.47
C THR A 88 9.07 6.24 2.84
N PRO A 89 9.09 7.59 2.90
CA PRO A 89 8.97 8.30 4.17
C PRO A 89 7.66 8.00 4.88
N THR A 90 7.66 8.12 6.20
CA THR A 90 6.42 8.03 6.99
C THR A 90 5.40 9.04 6.48
N GLU A 91 4.13 8.65 6.38
CA GLU A 91 3.02 9.47 5.86
C GLU A 91 3.12 9.85 4.37
N MET A 92 3.99 9.20 3.61
CA MET A 92 4.04 9.31 2.15
C MET A 92 3.78 7.96 1.48
N PRO A 93 3.14 7.96 0.30
CA PRO A 93 3.06 6.75 -0.52
C PRO A 93 4.46 6.38 -1.04
N PRO A 94 4.67 5.12 -1.46
CA PRO A 94 5.87 4.74 -2.18
C PRO A 94 5.98 5.47 -3.53
N TYR A 95 7.19 5.52 -4.10
CA TYR A 95 7.45 6.12 -5.42
C TYR A 95 6.47 5.68 -6.50
N LYS A 96 6.10 4.39 -6.52
CA LYS A 96 5.04 3.86 -7.41
C LYS A 96 3.84 3.42 -6.60
N LEU A 97 2.71 4.08 -6.82
CA LEU A 97 1.42 3.65 -6.29
C LEU A 97 0.63 2.93 -7.40
N ASN A 98 0.48 1.62 -7.23
CA ASN A 98 -0.31 0.77 -8.12
C ASN A 98 -1.76 0.71 -7.60
N LEU A 99 -2.74 0.97 -8.46
CA LEU A 99 -4.16 0.88 -8.13
C LEU A 99 -4.92 0.07 -9.18
N LYS A 100 -5.99 -0.60 -8.76
CA LYS A 100 -6.93 -1.33 -9.62
C LYS A 100 -8.37 -1.04 -9.20
N PRO A 101 -9.35 -1.14 -10.12
CA PRO A 101 -10.75 -1.10 -9.74
C PRO A 101 -11.08 -2.10 -8.62
N GLY A 102 -11.76 -1.63 -7.58
CA GLY A 102 -12.17 -2.48 -6.44
C GLY A 102 -11.10 -2.70 -5.36
N CYS A 103 -9.89 -2.14 -5.48
CA CYS A 103 -8.94 -2.17 -4.38
C CYS A 103 -9.36 -1.24 -3.24
N ILE A 104 -9.08 -1.64 -2.00
CA ILE A 104 -9.28 -0.79 -0.82
C ILE A 104 -8.08 0.15 -0.70
N ILE A 105 -8.35 1.45 -0.51
CA ILE A 105 -7.30 2.46 -0.28
C ILE A 105 -7.44 3.07 1.12
N MET A 106 -6.37 3.69 1.60
CA MET A 106 -6.37 4.45 2.84
C MET A 106 -5.82 5.85 2.58
N LEU A 107 -6.50 6.88 3.10
CA LEU A 107 -5.99 8.24 3.07
C LEU A 107 -4.81 8.39 4.04
N LEU A 108 -3.69 8.93 3.56
CA LEU A 108 -2.52 9.25 4.40
C LEU A 108 -2.53 10.70 4.92
N ARG A 109 -3.43 11.54 4.40
CA ARG A 109 -3.54 12.97 4.74
C ARG A 109 -4.99 13.38 4.87
N ASN A 110 -5.21 14.45 5.62
CA ASN A 110 -6.52 15.06 5.75
C ASN A 110 -6.89 15.80 4.46
N LEU A 111 -7.90 15.32 3.75
CA LEU A 111 -8.40 15.95 2.52
C LEU A 111 -9.58 16.88 2.81
N ALA A 112 -10.55 16.39 3.59
CA ALA A 112 -11.74 17.14 3.97
C ALA A 112 -12.22 16.68 5.35
N PRO A 113 -11.65 17.23 6.44
CA PRO A 113 -12.01 16.83 7.81
C PRO A 113 -13.50 17.00 8.13
N THR A 114 -14.11 18.04 7.57
CA THR A 114 -15.56 18.31 7.68
C THR A 114 -16.42 17.21 7.07
N ASN A 115 -15.85 16.44 6.13
CA ASN A 115 -16.50 15.34 5.43
C ASN A 115 -15.97 13.97 5.89
N VAL A 116 -15.21 13.93 7.00
CA VAL A 116 -14.63 12.69 7.57
C VAL A 116 -13.64 12.01 6.60
N LEU A 117 -13.04 12.78 5.68
CA LEU A 117 -11.96 12.33 4.81
C LEU A 117 -10.62 12.74 5.44
N CYS A 118 -10.23 11.99 6.46
CA CYS A 118 -9.04 12.21 7.28
C CYS A 118 -8.00 11.11 7.05
N ASN A 119 -6.79 11.31 7.59
CA ASN A 119 -5.80 10.25 7.68
C ASN A 119 -6.41 8.99 8.35
N GLY A 120 -6.22 7.83 7.71
CA GLY A 120 -6.76 6.55 8.15
C GLY A 120 -8.13 6.18 7.58
N THR A 121 -8.84 7.11 6.92
CA THR A 121 -10.11 6.78 6.25
C THR A 121 -9.86 5.75 5.14
N ARG A 122 -10.63 4.65 5.16
CA ARG A 122 -10.59 3.60 4.14
C ARG A 122 -11.71 3.80 3.13
N LEU A 123 -11.40 3.67 1.85
CA LEU A 123 -12.33 3.84 0.71
C LEU A 123 -12.29 2.61 -0.20
#